data_AF-A0A924JFK0-F1
#
_entry.id   AF-A0A924JFK0-F1
#
_cell.length_a   1.000
_cell.length_b   1.000
_cell.length_c   1.000
_cell.angle_alpha   90.00
_cell.angle_beta   90.00
_cell.angle_gamma   90.00
#
_symmetry.space_group_name_H-M   'P 1'
#
loop_
_entity.id
_entity.type
_entity.pdbx_description
1 polymer ?
#
loop_
_entity_poly.entity_id
_entity_poly.type
_entity_poly.pdbx_seq_one_letter_code
_entity_poly.pdbx_strand_id
1 'polypeptide(L)' 'ELKVNLIRALNDKTGPVRAEGKVIQVGRSVGIAEGRLVDVDGKLYAHATTTCLVFPLP' A
#
# COMPACT_ATOMS: atom_id res chain seq x y z
N GLU A 1 11.09 6.78 0.16
CA GLU A 1 10.12 7.75 -0.38
C GLU A 1 8.74 7.09 -0.40
N LEU A 2 7.69 7.81 0.00
CA LEU A 2 6.32 7.30 0.07
C LEU A 2 5.36 8.31 -0.54
N LYS A 3 4.48 7.85 -1.41
CA LYS A 3 3.34 8.61 -1.91
C LYS A 3 2.05 7.85 -1.62
N VAL A 4 1.05 8.55 -1.10
CA VAL A 4 -0.29 8.00 -0.85
C VAL A 4 -1.32 8.95 -1.46
N ASN A 5 -2.26 8.38 -2.22
CA ASN A 5 -3.43 9.08 -2.70
C ASN A 5 -4.63 8.61 -1.87
N LEU A 6 -5.21 9.52 -1.11
CA LEU A 6 -6.42 9.28 -0.30
C LEU A 6 -7.64 9.58 -1.17
N ILE A 7 -8.43 8.54 -1.45
CA ILE A 7 -9.53 8.61 -2.42
C ILE A 7 -10.87 8.74 -1.69
N ARG A 8 -11.02 8.05 -0.55
CA ARG A 8 -12.22 8.09 0.29
C ARG A 8 -11.83 8.17 1.76
N ALA A 9 -12.66 8.85 2.55
CA ALA A 9 -12.48 8.93 4.00
C ALA A 9 -12.84 7.59 4.67
N LEU A 10 -12.04 7.17 5.65
CA LEU A 10 -12.42 6.14 6.61
C LEU A 10 -13.15 6.81 7.77
N ASN A 11 -14.30 6.27 8.14
CA ASN A 11 -15.08 6.71 9.31
C ASN A 11 -15.64 5.49 10.05
N ASP A 12 -16.32 5.77 11.17
CA ASP A 12 -17.00 4.78 12.01
C ASP A 12 -18.04 3.92 11.26
N LYS A 13 -18.53 4.37 10.10
CA LYS A 13 -19.50 3.65 9.25
C LYS A 13 -18.87 2.83 8.13
N THR A 14 -17.56 2.96 7.90
CA THR A 14 -16.89 2.37 6.73
C THR A 14 -16.79 0.84 6.78
N GLY A 15 -16.95 0.25 7.97
CA GLY A 15 -16.77 -1.19 8.17
C GLY A 15 -15.32 -1.64 7.97
N PRO A 16 -15.06 -2.96 7.97
CA PRO A 16 -13.72 -3.50 7.81
C PRO A 16 -13.13 -3.17 6.43
N VAL A 17 -11.84 -2.84 6.43
CA VAL A 17 -11.05 -2.62 5.20
C VAL A 17 -9.81 -3.51 5.21
N ARG A 18 -9.34 -3.87 4.02
CA ARG A 18 -8.16 -4.69 3.80
C ARG A 18 -7.09 -3.89 3.09
N ALA A 19 -5.92 -3.79 3.73
CA ALA A 19 -4.71 -3.25 3.13
C ALA A 19 -3.95 -4.39 2.46
N GLU A 20 -3.57 -4.20 1.20
CA GLU A 20 -2.74 -5.13 0.45
C GLU A 20 -1.52 -4.40 -0.09
N GLY A 21 -0.34 -4.97 0.13
CA GLY A 21 0.91 -4.53 -0.48
C GLY A 21 1.36 -5.53 -1.53
N LYS A 22 1.85 -5.03 -2.66
CA LYS A 22 2.46 -5.84 -3.71
C LYS A 22 3.82 -5.26 -4.06
N VAL A 23 4.82 -6.13 -4.05
CA VAL A 23 6.15 -5.81 -4.59
C VAL A 23 6.05 -5.75 -6.10
N ILE A 24 6.51 -4.64 -6.67
CA ILE A 24 6.55 -4.43 -8.12
C ILE A 24 7.90 -4.87 -8.68
N GLN A 25 8.98 -4.46 -8.03
CA GLN A 25 10.34 -4.82 -8.42
C GLN A 25 11.27 -4.79 -7.21
N VAL A 26 12.23 -5.71 -7.15
CA VAL A 26 13.28 -5.74 -6.13
C VAL A 26 14.64 -5.79 -6.80
N GLY A 27 15.48 -4.80 -6.50
CA GLY A 27 16.90 -4.80 -6.84
C GLY A 27 17.77 -5.11 -5.63
N ARG A 28 19.09 -5.00 -5.80
CA ARG A 28 20.07 -5.33 -4.74
C ARG A 28 19.95 -4.42 -3.51
N SER A 29 19.70 -3.13 -3.71
CA SER A 29 19.68 -2.12 -2.64
C SER A 29 18.37 -1.34 -2.55
N VAL A 30 17.51 -1.41 -3.57
CA VAL A 30 16.26 -0.66 -3.65
C VAL A 30 15.16 -1.56 -4.21
N GLY A 31 13.96 -1.46 -3.63
CA GLY A 31 12.74 -2.11 -4.12
C GLY A 31 11.59 -1.12 -4.26
N ILE A 32 10.69 -1.39 -5.21
CA ILE A 32 9.47 -0.63 -5.45
C ILE A 32 8.28 -1.50 -5.08
N ALA A 33 7.35 -0.94 -4.31
CA ALA A 33 6.10 -1.59 -3.95
C ALA A 33 4.92 -0.66 -4.14
N GLU A 34 3.76 -1.24 -4.45
CA GLU A 34 2.46 -0.58 -4.43
C GLU A 34 1.62 -1.11 -3.27
N GLY A 35 0.64 -0.32 -2.85
CA GLY A 35 -0.32 -0.70 -1.83
C GLY A 35 -1.71 -0.18 -2.14
N ARG A 36 -2.73 -0.94 -1.80
CA ARG A 36 -4.14 -0.54 -1.93
C ARG A 36 -4.89 -0.82 -0.64
N LEU A 37 -5.88 0.02 -0.35
CA LEU A 37 -6.82 -0.16 0.76
C LEU A 37 -8.22 -0.30 0.19
N VAL A 38 -8.89 -1.43 0.43
CA VAL A 38 -10.22 -1.73 -0.11
C VAL A 38 -11.21 -2.15 0.98
N ASP A 39 -12.49 -1.85 0.84
CA ASP A 39 -13.55 -2.42 1.71
C ASP A 39 -13.96 -3.84 1.25
N VAL A 40 -14.91 -4.43 1.98
CA VAL A 40 -15.49 -5.75 1.67
C VAL A 40 -16.23 -5.81 0.33
N ASP A 41 -16.70 -4.67 -0.18
CA ASP A 41 -17.35 -4.55 -1.48
C ASP A 41 -16.35 -4.28 -2.61
N GLY A 42 -15.06 -4.18 -2.30
CA GLY A 42 -13.99 -3.87 -3.24
C GLY A 42 -13.84 -2.38 -3.58
N LYS A 43 -14.49 -1.46 -2.85
CA LYS A 43 -14.29 -0.02 -3.07
C LYS A 43 -12.90 0.39 -2.60
N LEU A 44 -12.21 1.19 -3.42
CA LEU A 44 -10.86 1.67 -3.15
C LEU A 44 -10.87 2.93 -2.26
N TYR A 45 -10.14 2.90 -1.15
CA TYR A 45 -10.01 4.00 -0.19
C TYR A 45 -8.69 4.74 -0.33
N ALA A 46 -7.61 4.03 -0.60
CA ALA A 46 -6.31 4.62 -0.81
C ALA A 46 -5.47 3.77 -1.78
N HIS A 47 -4.57 4.44 -2.48
CA HIS A 47 -3.51 3.80 -3.25
C HIS A 47 -2.17 4.44 -2.90
N ALA A 48 -1.16 3.62 -2.67
CA ALA A 48 0.16 4.03 -2.25
C ALA A 48 1.23 3.42 -3.14
N THR A 49 2.34 4.15 -3.30
CA THR A 49 3.57 3.66 -3.91
C THR A 49 4.74 4.02 -3.01
N THR A 50 5.69 3.12 -2.86
CA THR A 50 6.85 3.33 -2.01
C THR A 50 8.12 2.79 -2.65
N THR A 51 9.21 3.49 -2.37
CA THR A 51 10.58 3.08 -2.68
C THR A 51 11.26 2.71 -1.37
N CYS A 52 11.61 1.43 -1.21
CA CYS A 52 12.17 0.83 -0.02
C CYS A 52 13.67 0.51 -0.22
N LEU A 53 14.46 0.60 0.85
CA LEU A 53 15.82 0.08 0.85
C LEU A 53 15.82 -1.42 1.17
N VAL A 54 16.69 -2.17 0.51
CA VAL A 54 16.84 -3.62 0.68
C VAL A 54 18.11 -3.92 1.45
N PHE A 55 18.00 -4.70 2.52
CA PHE A 55 19.11 -5.08 3.39
C PHE A 55 19.26 -6.61 3.41
N PRO A 56 20.49 -7.13 3.57
CA PRO A 56 20.70 -8.56 3.78
C PRO A 56 20.05 -9.01 5.09
N LEU A 57 19.64 -10.28 5.14
CA LEU A 57 19.18 -10.89 6.38
C LEU A 57 20.36 -11.01 7.36
N PRO A 58 20.11 -10.90 8.69
CA PRO A 58 21.11 -11.13 9.72
C PRO A 58 21.74 -12.52 9.65
#